data_AF-A0A173ZVC5-F1
#
_entry.id   AF-A0A173ZVC5-F1
#
_cell.length_a   1.000
_cell.length_b   1.000
_cell.length_c   1.000
_cell.angle_alpha   90.00
_cell.angle_beta   90.00
_cell.angle_gamma   90.00
#
_symmetry.space_group_name_H-M   'P 1'
#
loop_
_entity.id
_entity.type
_entity.pdbx_description
1 polymer ?
#
loop_
_entity_poly.entity_id
_entity_poly.type
_entity_poly.pdbx_seq_one_letter_code
_entity_poly.pdbx_strand_id
1 'polypeptide(L)'
;MIEAEQLHARILARLDMTRDMEDEELTELIYEVLQEVSQEEYLPLDQKTMLGKELFNAFRKLDLLQEFLEDDDITEIMINGTQNIFIEKAGRISQSDKRFLSADKLEDVIQQIVAGSNRLVNEASPIVDARLADGSRVNVVLPPVALNGPIVTIRKFAKEVITMNKLMEWQSINSEVSGFLASLVAAGYNIFISGGTGSGKTTFLNALSQYIPKNERIITIEDNAELQIQNIKNLVRLEARNANVEGTGEVTIRDLIKSALRMRPDRIIVGEVRSAEAIDMLQALICTI
;
A
#
# COMPACT_ATOMS: atom_id res chain seq x y z
N MET A 1 -11.55 -32.46 -19.94
CA MET A 1 -11.21 -31.12 -19.41
C MET A 1 -10.92 -31.27 -17.94
N ILE A 2 -9.65 -31.40 -17.62
CA ILE A 2 -9.16 -31.30 -16.24
C ILE A 2 -9.64 -29.98 -15.62
N GLU A 3 -10.33 -30.08 -14.49
CA GLU A 3 -10.76 -28.93 -13.71
C GLU A 3 -9.59 -28.40 -12.88
N ALA A 4 -9.45 -27.07 -12.80
CA ALA A 4 -8.39 -26.41 -12.04
C ALA A 4 -8.36 -26.86 -10.56
N GLU A 5 -9.50 -27.25 -10.00
CA GLU A 5 -9.61 -27.81 -8.64
C GLU A 5 -8.81 -29.11 -8.46
N GLN A 6 -8.76 -29.99 -9.47
CA GLN A 6 -7.99 -31.24 -9.39
C GLN A 6 -6.49 -30.98 -9.41
N LEU A 7 -6.04 -30.02 -10.22
CA LEU A 7 -4.63 -29.60 -10.26
C LEU A 7 -4.22 -28.96 -8.93
N HIS A 8 -5.08 -28.11 -8.38
CA HIS A 8 -4.86 -27.47 -7.09
C HIS A 8 -4.75 -28.51 -5.95
N ALA A 9 -5.58 -29.55 -5.93
CA ALA A 9 -5.49 -30.61 -4.93
C ALA A 9 -4.18 -31.43 -5.05
N ARG A 10 -3.73 -31.74 -6.26
CA ARG A 10 -2.46 -32.46 -6.50
C ARG A 10 -1.24 -31.64 -6.04
N ILE A 11 -1.25 -30.33 -6.29
CA ILE A 11 -0.15 -29.43 -5.88
C ILE A 11 -0.15 -29.24 -4.35
N LEU A 12 -1.32 -29.05 -3.71
CA LEU A 12 -1.45 -29.00 -2.25
C LEU A 12 -0.88 -30.24 -1.55
N ALA A 13 -1.10 -31.43 -2.10
CA ALA A 13 -0.60 -32.67 -1.51
C ALA A 13 0.93 -32.79 -1.54
N ARG A 14 1.61 -32.03 -2.41
CA ARG A 14 3.06 -32.02 -2.58
C ARG A 14 3.72 -30.78 -1.96
N LEU A 15 2.94 -29.75 -1.61
CA LEU A 15 3.41 -28.54 -0.97
C LEU A 15 3.79 -28.83 0.49
N ASP A 16 5.03 -28.48 0.83
CA ASP A 16 5.48 -28.50 2.23
C ASP A 16 5.10 -27.17 2.90
N MET A 17 3.96 -27.17 3.59
CA MET A 17 3.41 -26.01 4.29
C MET A 17 4.24 -25.59 5.53
N THR A 18 5.28 -26.34 5.90
CA THR A 18 6.10 -26.04 7.08
C THR A 18 7.27 -25.09 6.79
N ARG A 19 7.55 -24.83 5.51
CA ARG A 19 8.62 -23.93 5.06
C ARG A 19 8.11 -22.93 4.03
N ASP A 20 8.67 -21.72 4.04
CA ASP A 20 8.48 -20.78 2.95
C ASP A 20 9.16 -21.34 1.69
N MET A 21 8.37 -21.70 0.68
CA MET A 21 8.87 -22.10 -0.63
C MET A 21 9.20 -20.86 -1.47
N GLU A 22 10.35 -20.89 -2.13
CA GLU A 22 10.73 -19.86 -3.10
C GLU A 22 9.93 -20.01 -4.40
N ASP A 23 9.81 -18.91 -5.15
CA ASP A 23 9.10 -18.85 -6.43
C ASP A 23 9.57 -19.88 -7.43
N GLU A 24 10.88 -20.10 -7.50
CA GLU A 24 11.47 -21.08 -8.41
C GLU A 24 11.02 -22.49 -8.04
N GLU A 25 11.06 -22.86 -6.75
CA GLU A 25 10.61 -24.17 -6.28
C GLU A 25 9.12 -24.40 -6.54
N LEU A 26 8.28 -23.38 -6.30
CA LEU A 26 6.84 -23.47 -6.56
C LEU A 26 6.54 -23.59 -8.05
N THR A 27 7.25 -22.82 -8.87
CA THR A 27 7.11 -22.86 -10.34
C THR A 27 7.48 -24.24 -10.87
N GLU A 28 8.60 -24.79 -10.42
CA GLU A 28 9.03 -26.15 -10.81
C GLU A 28 7.98 -27.20 -10.45
N LEU A 29 7.45 -27.17 -9.21
CA LEU A 29 6.42 -28.10 -8.77
C LEU A 29 5.14 -28.02 -9.62
N ILE A 30 4.70 -26.81 -9.96
CA ILE A 30 3.50 -26.60 -10.78
C ILE A 30 3.71 -27.15 -12.19
N TYR A 31 4.86 -26.85 -12.82
CA TYR A 31 5.16 -27.37 -14.15
C TYR A 31 5.32 -28.89 -14.16
N GLU A 32 5.85 -29.48 -13.09
CA GLU A 32 5.94 -30.93 -12.94
C GLU A 32 4.54 -31.58 -12.91
N VAL A 33 3.61 -31.05 -12.11
CA VAL A 33 2.22 -31.54 -12.06
C VAL A 33 1.49 -31.32 -13.40
N LEU A 34 1.66 -30.16 -14.04
CA LEU A 34 1.09 -29.90 -15.37
C LEU A 34 1.66 -30.83 -16.45
N GLN A 35 2.93 -31.24 -16.31
CA GLN A 35 3.57 -32.16 -17.23
C GLN A 35 3.04 -33.58 -17.05
N GLU A 36 2.88 -34.06 -15.81
CA GLU A 36 2.26 -35.35 -15.50
C GLU A 36 0.84 -35.44 -16.09
N VAL A 37 0.03 -34.42 -15.83
CA VAL A 37 -1.35 -34.38 -16.31
C VAL A 37 -1.42 -34.28 -17.84
N SER A 38 -0.45 -33.62 -18.47
CA SER A 38 -0.40 -33.56 -19.93
C SER A 38 -0.06 -34.89 -20.62
N GLN A 39 0.40 -35.89 -19.86
CA GLN A 39 0.53 -37.27 -20.37
C GLN A 39 -0.82 -38.01 -20.35
N GLU A 40 -1.77 -37.58 -19.51
CA GLU A 40 -3.12 -38.14 -19.42
C GLU A 40 -4.09 -37.47 -20.42
N GLU A 41 -4.02 -36.15 -20.59
CA GLU A 41 -4.85 -35.38 -21.53
C GLU A 41 -3.98 -34.36 -22.31
N TYR A 42 -4.14 -34.27 -23.63
CA TYR A 42 -3.35 -33.32 -24.43
C TYR A 42 -3.65 -31.87 -24.02
N LEU A 43 -2.60 -31.13 -23.66
CA LEU A 43 -2.68 -29.76 -23.17
C LEU A 43 -1.77 -28.85 -24.02
N PRO A 44 -2.33 -27.94 -24.82
CA PRO A 44 -1.59 -26.95 -25.61
C PRO A 44 -0.63 -26.11 -24.76
N LEU A 45 0.46 -25.62 -25.37
CA LEU A 45 1.49 -24.87 -24.66
C LEU A 45 0.98 -23.53 -24.10
N ASP A 46 0.16 -22.81 -24.85
CA ASP A 46 -0.51 -21.59 -24.43
C ASP A 46 -1.41 -21.82 -23.21
N GLN A 47 -2.20 -22.91 -23.24
CA GLN A 47 -3.08 -23.27 -22.13
C GLN A 47 -2.29 -23.72 -20.89
N LYS A 48 -1.20 -24.48 -21.06
CA LYS A 48 -0.26 -24.79 -19.96
C LYS A 48 0.34 -23.54 -19.34
N THR A 49 0.73 -22.57 -20.16
CA THR A 49 1.34 -21.33 -19.68
C THR A 49 0.33 -20.51 -18.88
N MET A 50 -0.93 -20.44 -19.34
CA MET A 50 -2.01 -19.76 -18.64
C MET A 50 -2.35 -20.46 -17.31
N LEU A 51 -2.59 -21.77 -17.33
CA LEU A 51 -2.87 -22.56 -16.11
C LEU A 51 -1.70 -22.53 -15.12
N GLY A 52 -0.46 -22.56 -15.62
CA GLY A 52 0.73 -22.44 -14.78
C GLY A 52 0.77 -21.12 -14.02
N LYS A 53 0.45 -20.00 -14.70
CA LYS A 53 0.29 -18.70 -14.04
C LYS A 53 -0.85 -18.67 -13.03
N GLU A 54 -2.02 -19.20 -13.40
CA GLU A 54 -3.18 -19.23 -12.50
C GLU A 54 -2.89 -20.05 -11.23
N LEU A 55 -2.30 -21.23 -11.36
CA LEU A 55 -1.91 -22.09 -10.24
C LEU A 55 -0.79 -21.43 -9.42
N PHE A 56 0.21 -20.84 -10.07
CA PHE A 56 1.31 -20.16 -9.38
C PHE A 56 0.78 -19.02 -8.51
N ASN A 57 -0.12 -18.21 -9.05
CA ASN A 57 -0.77 -17.14 -8.29
C ASN A 57 -1.58 -17.74 -7.13
N ALA A 58 -2.41 -18.76 -7.36
CA ALA A 58 -3.24 -19.39 -6.34
C ALA A 58 -2.45 -19.99 -5.15
N PHE A 59 -1.19 -20.39 -5.39
CA PHE A 59 -0.29 -20.93 -4.37
C PHE A 59 0.64 -19.88 -3.74
N ARG A 60 0.75 -18.70 -4.34
CA ARG A 60 1.48 -17.58 -3.74
C ARG A 60 0.64 -16.94 -2.62
N LYS A 61 1.34 -16.29 -1.69
CA LYS A 61 0.84 -15.73 -0.42
C LYS A 61 -0.29 -14.69 -0.55
N LEU A 62 -0.71 -14.31 -1.76
CA LEU A 62 -1.77 -13.32 -1.97
C LEU A 62 -2.73 -13.69 -3.12
N ASP A 63 -2.64 -14.89 -3.72
CA ASP A 63 -3.54 -15.34 -4.80
C ASP A 63 -3.64 -14.32 -5.98
N LEU A 64 -4.82 -14.18 -6.57
CA LEU A 64 -5.23 -13.15 -7.54
C LEU A 64 -4.81 -11.72 -7.19
N LEU A 65 -4.67 -11.42 -5.90
CA LEU A 65 -4.32 -10.10 -5.39
C LEU A 65 -2.90 -9.72 -5.79
N GLN A 66 -1.99 -10.70 -5.89
CA GLN A 66 -0.61 -10.49 -6.32
C GLN A 66 -0.54 -9.84 -7.72
N GLU A 67 -1.35 -10.31 -8.66
CA GLU A 67 -1.33 -9.81 -10.04
C GLU A 67 -1.80 -8.35 -10.12
N PHE A 68 -2.78 -7.95 -9.30
CA PHE A 68 -3.21 -6.55 -9.22
C PHE A 68 -2.16 -5.66 -8.53
N LEU A 69 -1.44 -6.21 -7.54
CA LEU A 69 -0.38 -5.49 -6.83
C LEU A 69 0.86 -5.28 -7.72
N GLU A 70 1.14 -6.19 -8.65
CA GLU A 70 2.25 -6.09 -9.60
C GLU A 70 1.98 -5.13 -10.76
N ASP A 71 0.71 -4.89 -11.13
CA ASP A 71 0.32 -3.95 -12.19
C ASP A 71 0.42 -2.49 -11.75
N ASP A 72 1.49 -1.81 -12.14
CA ASP A 72 1.78 -0.42 -11.74
C ASP A 72 0.77 0.62 -12.25
N ASP A 73 -0.08 0.29 -13.23
CA ASP A 73 -1.15 1.18 -13.67
C ASP A 73 -2.33 1.22 -12.69
N ILE A 74 -2.44 0.22 -11.81
CA ILE A 74 -3.49 0.14 -10.80
C ILE A 74 -3.09 0.98 -9.58
N THR A 75 -3.98 1.87 -9.17
CA THR A 75 -3.81 2.73 -7.98
C THR A 75 -4.64 2.26 -6.79
N GLU A 76 -5.79 1.64 -7.04
CA GLU A 76 -6.71 1.15 -6.02
C GLU A 76 -7.38 -0.17 -6.45
N ILE A 77 -7.58 -1.08 -5.49
CA ILE A 77 -8.22 -2.38 -5.67
C ILE A 77 -9.38 -2.46 -4.67
N MET A 78 -10.56 -2.81 -5.12
CA MET A 78 -11.77 -2.92 -4.29
C MET A 78 -12.42 -4.29 -4.53
N ILE A 79 -12.38 -5.16 -3.53
CA ILE A 79 -12.97 -6.50 -3.56
C ILE A 79 -14.24 -6.46 -2.70
N ASN A 80 -15.38 -6.56 -3.37
CA ASN A 80 -16.71 -6.49 -2.75
C ASN A 80 -17.34 -7.90 -2.70
N GLY A 81 -16.69 -8.82 -1.98
CA GLY A 81 -16.96 -10.25 -2.03
C GLY A 81 -16.26 -10.95 -3.21
N THR A 82 -16.56 -12.23 -3.41
CA THR A 82 -15.80 -13.10 -4.33
C THR A 82 -15.98 -12.76 -5.81
N GLN A 83 -17.11 -12.16 -6.18
CA GLN A 83 -17.50 -11.95 -7.58
C GLN A 83 -17.23 -10.53 -8.10
N ASN A 84 -17.23 -9.52 -7.22
CA ASN A 84 -17.25 -8.12 -7.62
C ASN A 84 -15.92 -7.46 -7.24
N ILE A 85 -14.97 -7.50 -8.16
CA ILE A 85 -13.67 -6.85 -8.02
C ILE A 85 -13.62 -5.62 -8.93
N PHE A 86 -13.24 -4.48 -8.38
CA PHE A 86 -13.03 -3.23 -9.11
C PHE A 86 -11.59 -2.78 -8.94
N ILE A 87 -11.07 -2.14 -9.98
CA ILE A 87 -9.73 -1.57 -10.00
C ILE A 87 -9.81 -0.13 -10.50
N GLU A 88 -8.99 0.74 -9.92
CA GLU A 88 -8.78 2.10 -10.40
C GLU A 88 -7.51 2.16 -11.24
N LYS A 89 -7.63 2.67 -12.48
CA LYS A 89 -6.50 3.03 -13.33
C LYS A 89 -6.65 4.47 -13.81
N ALA A 90 -5.62 5.29 -13.62
CA ALA A 90 -5.59 6.69 -14.04
C ALA A 90 -6.85 7.50 -13.64
N GLY A 91 -7.34 7.33 -12.41
CA GLY A 91 -8.52 8.04 -11.90
C GLY A 91 -9.87 7.47 -12.33
N ARG A 92 -9.89 6.33 -13.05
CA ARG A 92 -11.12 5.69 -13.54
C ARG A 92 -11.28 4.30 -12.94
N ILE A 93 -12.45 4.08 -12.34
CA ILE A 93 -12.84 2.79 -11.77
C ILE A 93 -13.45 1.93 -12.87
N SER A 94 -13.02 0.67 -12.94
CA SER A 94 -13.56 -0.35 -13.84
C SER A 94 -13.70 -1.69 -13.11
N GLN A 95 -14.69 -2.49 -13.53
CA GLN A 95 -14.84 -3.85 -13.00
C GLN A 95 -13.81 -4.77 -13.66
N SER A 96 -13.16 -5.59 -12.85
CA SER A 96 -12.25 -6.66 -13.30
C SER A 96 -13.05 -7.91 -13.67
N ASP A 97 -12.60 -8.64 -14.67
CA ASP A 97 -13.19 -9.93 -15.07
C ASP A 97 -12.83 -11.08 -14.10
N LYS A 98 -11.85 -10.86 -13.24
CA LYS A 98 -11.37 -11.84 -12.25
C LYS A 98 -12.27 -11.95 -11.03
N ARG A 99 -12.25 -13.13 -10.41
CA ARG A 99 -13.10 -13.52 -9.27
C ARG A 99 -12.35 -14.48 -8.36
N PHE A 100 -12.59 -14.41 -7.06
CA PHE A 100 -12.12 -15.42 -6.11
C PHE A 100 -12.95 -16.70 -6.23
N LEU A 101 -12.29 -17.85 -6.06
CA LEU A 101 -12.90 -19.19 -6.13
C LEU A 101 -13.98 -19.38 -5.06
N SER A 102 -13.70 -18.96 -3.82
CA SER A 102 -14.60 -19.10 -2.67
C SER A 102 -14.39 -17.97 -1.67
N ALA A 103 -15.34 -17.82 -0.74
CA ALA A 103 -15.20 -16.90 0.38
C ALA A 103 -14.02 -17.30 1.28
N ASP A 104 -13.87 -18.60 1.55
CA ASP A 104 -12.76 -19.16 2.34
C ASP A 104 -11.40 -18.77 1.76
N LYS A 105 -11.24 -18.82 0.43
CA LYS A 105 -9.99 -18.40 -0.24
C LYS A 105 -9.69 -16.92 -0.05
N LEU A 106 -10.72 -16.07 -0.14
CA LEU A 106 -10.55 -14.64 0.13
C LEU A 106 -10.21 -14.39 1.61
N GLU A 107 -10.81 -15.14 2.53
CA GLU A 107 -10.50 -15.07 3.96
C GLU A 107 -9.08 -15.54 4.27
N ASP A 108 -8.58 -16.59 3.61
CA ASP A 108 -7.18 -17.04 3.74
C ASP A 108 -6.20 -15.92 3.35
N VAL A 109 -6.45 -15.25 2.22
CA VAL A 109 -5.64 -14.11 1.77
C VAL A 109 -5.72 -12.95 2.78
N ILE A 110 -6.91 -12.65 3.30
CA ILE A 110 -7.10 -11.65 4.35
C ILE A 110 -6.26 -11.97 5.59
N GLN A 111 -6.29 -13.23 6.06
CA GLN A 111 -5.52 -13.65 7.23
C GLN A 111 -4.01 -13.50 6.99
N GLN A 112 -3.53 -13.81 5.78
CA GLN A 112 -2.12 -13.62 5.40
C GLN A 112 -1.71 -12.14 5.43
N ILE A 113 -2.54 -11.23 4.90
CA ILE A 113 -2.30 -9.78 4.94
C ILE A 113 -2.21 -9.28 6.38
N VAL A 114 -3.17 -9.69 7.21
CA VAL A 114 -3.33 -9.19 8.58
C VAL A 114 -2.24 -9.75 9.50
N ALA A 115 -1.83 -11.01 9.30
CA ALA A 115 -0.70 -11.63 10.00
C ALA A 115 0.61 -10.88 9.74
N GLY A 116 0.88 -10.46 8.50
CA GLY A 116 2.06 -9.65 8.16
C GLY A 116 2.10 -8.28 8.86
N SER A 117 0.93 -7.75 9.24
CA SER A 117 0.79 -6.48 9.98
C SER A 117 0.77 -6.64 11.50
N ASN A 118 0.91 -7.87 12.02
CA ASN A 118 0.74 -8.19 13.44
C ASN A 118 -0.59 -7.67 14.03
N ARG A 119 -1.65 -7.75 13.22
CA ARG A 119 -3.03 -7.43 13.60
C ARG A 119 -3.87 -8.70 13.59
N LEU A 120 -5.12 -8.60 14.03
CA LEU A 120 -6.06 -9.72 14.05
C LEU A 120 -7.39 -9.25 13.46
N VAL A 121 -8.05 -10.15 12.70
CA VAL A 121 -9.39 -9.94 12.17
C VAL A 121 -10.17 -11.25 12.28
N ASN A 122 -11.40 -11.15 12.79
CA ASN A 122 -12.32 -12.28 12.97
C ASN A 122 -13.74 -11.76 13.15
N GLU A 123 -14.73 -12.64 13.34
CA GLU A 123 -16.13 -12.24 13.52
C GLU A 123 -16.37 -11.30 14.73
N ALA A 124 -15.55 -11.41 15.78
CA ALA A 124 -15.66 -10.55 16.97
C ALA A 124 -14.98 -9.18 16.78
N SER A 125 -14.03 -9.09 15.85
CA SER A 125 -13.34 -7.85 15.44
C SER A 125 -13.25 -7.82 13.91
N PRO A 126 -14.37 -7.55 13.23
CA PRO A 126 -14.50 -7.79 11.79
C PRO A 126 -13.89 -6.69 10.93
N ILE A 127 -13.41 -5.60 11.53
CA ILE A 127 -12.83 -4.46 10.80
C ILE A 127 -11.37 -4.32 11.20
N VAL A 128 -10.48 -4.24 10.21
CA VAL A 128 -9.06 -3.98 10.45
C VAL A 128 -8.45 -3.15 9.32
N ASP A 129 -7.60 -2.20 9.70
CA ASP A 129 -6.66 -1.56 8.79
C ASP A 129 -5.30 -2.24 8.91
N ALA A 130 -4.66 -2.55 7.80
CA ALA A 130 -3.38 -3.24 7.72
C ALA A 130 -2.47 -2.58 6.67
N ARG A 131 -1.21 -3.01 6.61
CA ARG A 131 -0.23 -2.54 5.64
C ARG A 131 0.52 -3.73 5.02
N LEU A 132 0.62 -3.71 3.70
CA LEU A 132 1.43 -4.67 2.96
C LEU A 132 2.92 -4.31 3.02
N ALA A 133 3.78 -5.27 2.68
CA ALA A 133 5.23 -5.08 2.70
C ALA A 133 5.73 -3.95 1.78
N ASP A 134 4.99 -3.66 0.70
CA ASP A 134 5.27 -2.57 -0.25
C ASP A 134 4.81 -1.18 0.25
N GLY A 135 4.15 -1.12 1.42
CA GLY A 135 3.60 0.11 2.00
C GLY A 135 2.13 0.37 1.63
N SER A 136 1.53 -0.45 0.76
CA SER A 136 0.13 -0.32 0.36
C SER A 136 -0.79 -0.50 1.57
N ARG A 137 -1.85 0.30 1.62
CA ARG A 137 -2.81 0.31 2.74
C ARG A 137 -3.95 -0.61 2.42
N VAL A 138 -4.33 -1.43 3.39
CA VAL A 138 -5.42 -2.39 3.27
C VAL A 138 -6.46 -2.09 4.33
N ASN A 139 -7.70 -1.96 3.93
CA ASN A 139 -8.85 -2.01 4.82
C ASN A 139 -9.61 -3.30 4.56
N VAL A 140 -9.97 -4.01 5.63
CA VAL A 140 -10.73 -5.26 5.58
C VAL A 140 -11.99 -5.11 6.43
N VAL A 141 -13.10 -5.64 5.91
CA VAL A 141 -14.36 -5.80 6.64
C VAL A 141 -14.91 -7.21 6.41
N LEU A 142 -15.06 -7.99 7.49
CA LEU A 142 -15.61 -9.34 7.46
C LEU A 142 -17.12 -9.38 7.80
N PRO A 143 -17.82 -10.46 7.43
CA PRO A 143 -19.11 -10.80 8.03
C PRO A 143 -19.02 -10.89 9.57
N PRO A 144 -20.11 -10.59 10.31
CA PRO A 144 -21.44 -10.23 9.83
C PRO A 144 -21.61 -8.74 9.44
N VAL A 145 -20.56 -7.91 9.57
CA VAL A 145 -20.65 -6.47 9.22
C VAL A 145 -20.73 -6.28 7.70
N ALA A 146 -19.96 -7.06 6.94
CA ALA A 146 -20.06 -7.09 5.49
C ALA A 146 -21.10 -8.13 5.03
N LEU A 147 -22.27 -7.66 4.58
CA LEU A 147 -23.41 -8.52 4.21
C LEU A 147 -23.22 -9.29 2.90
N ASN A 148 -22.32 -8.83 2.03
CA ASN A 148 -22.01 -9.44 0.73
C ASN A 148 -20.73 -10.31 0.77
N GLY A 149 -20.31 -10.74 1.95
CA GLY A 149 -19.07 -11.49 2.17
C GLY A 149 -17.88 -10.59 2.53
N PRO A 150 -16.67 -11.14 2.63
CA PRO A 150 -15.47 -10.37 2.97
C PRO A 150 -15.21 -9.23 1.97
N ILE A 151 -14.91 -8.04 2.50
CA ILE A 151 -14.58 -6.85 1.73
C ILE A 151 -13.13 -6.47 1.98
N VAL A 152 -12.41 -6.14 0.91
CA VAL A 152 -11.02 -5.66 0.97
C VAL A 152 -10.86 -4.44 0.06
N THR A 153 -10.34 -3.36 0.61
CA THR A 153 -9.93 -2.18 -0.17
C THR A 153 -8.43 -1.97 -0.02
N ILE A 154 -7.70 -1.97 -1.13
CA ILE A 154 -6.26 -1.72 -1.14
C ILE A 154 -5.98 -0.44 -1.91
N ARG A 155 -5.37 0.52 -1.23
CA ARG A 155 -4.79 1.70 -1.87
C ARG A 155 -3.30 1.49 -2.01
N LYS A 156 -2.85 1.35 -3.26
CA LYS A 156 -1.45 1.03 -3.56
C LYS A 156 -0.53 2.18 -3.18
N PHE A 157 0.63 1.84 -2.64
CA PHE A 157 1.68 2.82 -2.41
C PHE A 157 2.27 3.21 -3.76
N ALA A 158 2.22 4.49 -4.11
CA ALA A 158 2.73 4.97 -5.40
C ALA A 158 4.23 4.66 -5.50
N LYS A 159 4.65 3.82 -6.47
CA LYS A 159 6.07 3.51 -6.68
C LYS A 159 6.86 4.69 -7.25
N GLU A 160 6.24 5.48 -8.13
CA GLU A 160 6.87 6.66 -8.71
C GLU A 160 6.58 7.93 -7.92
N VAL A 161 7.65 8.59 -7.48
CA VAL A 161 7.57 9.93 -6.90
C VAL A 161 7.44 10.96 -8.02
N ILE A 162 6.30 11.64 -8.08
CA ILE A 162 6.09 12.76 -8.99
C ILE A 162 7.09 13.86 -8.62
N THR A 163 7.98 14.18 -9.56
CA THR A 163 9.04 15.18 -9.39
C THR A 163 8.55 16.58 -9.77
N MET A 164 9.28 17.61 -9.32
CA MET A 164 8.96 18.99 -9.73
C MET A 164 9.06 19.19 -11.25
N ASN A 165 9.99 18.49 -11.91
CA ASN A 165 10.09 18.48 -13.37
C ASN A 165 8.82 17.93 -14.02
N LYS A 166 8.25 16.86 -13.46
CA LYS A 166 7.01 16.28 -13.98
C LYS A 166 5.82 17.23 -13.83
N LEU A 167 5.74 17.95 -12.71
CA LEU A 167 4.72 18.97 -12.50
C LEU A 167 4.84 20.14 -13.49
N MET A 168 6.07 20.51 -13.88
CA MET A 168 6.30 21.50 -14.95
C MET A 168 5.89 20.97 -16.33
N GLU A 169 6.19 19.70 -16.64
CA GLU A 169 5.72 19.06 -17.89
C GLU A 169 4.19 19.07 -17.99
N TRP A 170 3.49 18.82 -16.87
CA TRP A 170 2.03 18.89 -16.78
C TRP A 170 1.49 20.32 -16.69
N GLN A 171 2.34 21.34 -16.78
CA GLN A 171 1.97 22.76 -16.67
C GLN A 171 1.22 23.10 -15.37
N SER A 172 1.41 22.30 -14.32
CA SER A 172 0.83 22.55 -12.99
C SER A 172 1.56 23.67 -12.25
N ILE A 173 2.82 23.91 -12.60
CA ILE A 173 3.67 24.99 -12.10
C ILE A 173 4.64 25.40 -13.22
N ASN A 174 5.07 26.67 -13.23
CA ASN A 174 6.10 27.13 -14.17
C ASN A 174 7.49 27.18 -13.51
N SER A 175 8.53 27.32 -14.33
CA SER A 175 9.92 27.31 -13.88
C SER A 175 10.28 28.47 -12.93
N GLU A 176 9.65 29.63 -13.12
CA GLU A 176 9.88 30.80 -12.28
C GLU A 176 9.41 30.55 -10.83
N VAL A 177 8.17 30.08 -10.68
CA VAL A 177 7.60 29.74 -9.36
C VAL A 177 8.35 28.57 -8.75
N SER A 178 8.72 27.56 -9.55
CA SER A 178 9.53 26.43 -9.09
C SER A 178 10.88 26.88 -8.51
N GLY A 179 11.59 27.79 -9.19
CA GLY A 179 12.87 28.33 -8.72
C GLY A 179 12.74 29.21 -7.48
N PHE A 180 11.67 29.99 -7.40
CA PHE A 180 11.34 30.77 -6.21
C PHE A 180 11.07 29.86 -5.00
N LEU A 181 10.24 28.83 -5.16
CA LEU A 181 9.96 27.85 -4.11
C LEU A 181 11.22 27.08 -3.68
N ALA A 182 12.08 26.69 -4.62
CA ALA A 182 13.36 26.07 -4.30
C ALA A 182 14.23 26.96 -3.39
N SER A 183 14.24 28.26 -3.64
CA SER A 183 14.97 29.23 -2.82
C SER A 183 14.39 29.35 -1.41
N LEU A 184 13.05 29.38 -1.28
CA LEU A 184 12.37 29.41 0.02
C LEU A 184 12.64 28.13 0.83
N VAL A 185 12.58 26.97 0.17
CA VAL A 185 12.89 25.69 0.80
C VAL A 185 14.35 25.68 1.24
N ALA A 186 15.30 26.07 0.39
CA ALA A 186 16.72 26.08 0.77
C ALA A 186 17.01 27.02 1.95
N ALA A 187 16.29 28.14 2.05
CA ALA A 187 16.42 29.11 3.15
C ALA A 187 15.67 28.72 4.44
N GLY A 188 14.95 27.60 4.47
CA GLY A 188 14.29 27.11 5.68
C GLY A 188 12.98 27.83 6.03
N TYR A 189 12.32 28.45 5.05
CA TYR A 189 11.01 29.08 5.28
C TYR A 189 9.93 28.02 5.60
N ASN A 190 9.00 28.40 6.47
CA ASN A 190 7.82 27.61 6.75
C ASN A 190 6.81 27.73 5.59
N ILE A 191 6.41 26.59 5.02
CA ILE A 191 5.53 26.53 3.84
C ILE A 191 4.30 25.69 4.19
N PHE A 192 3.12 26.24 3.89
CA PHE A 192 1.85 25.54 4.01
C PHE A 192 1.28 25.30 2.61
N ILE A 193 0.89 24.06 2.33
CA ILE A 193 0.26 23.66 1.06
C ILE A 193 -1.21 23.38 1.35
N SER A 194 -2.10 24.15 0.74
CA SER A 194 -3.55 24.07 0.94
C SER A 194 -4.28 23.70 -0.35
N GLY A 195 -5.49 23.16 -0.23
CA GLY A 195 -6.29 22.68 -1.35
C GLY A 195 -7.30 21.60 -0.95
N GLY A 196 -8.28 21.34 -1.81
CA GLY A 196 -9.32 20.32 -1.59
C GLY A 196 -8.76 18.90 -1.50
N THR A 197 -9.58 17.95 -1.03
CA THR A 197 -9.24 16.52 -1.08
C THR A 197 -8.96 16.11 -2.52
N GLY A 198 -7.91 15.32 -2.74
CA GLY A 198 -7.51 14.88 -4.09
C GLY A 198 -6.84 15.94 -4.97
N SER A 199 -6.62 17.17 -4.49
CA SER A 199 -6.00 18.24 -5.30
C SER A 199 -4.48 18.12 -5.50
N GLY A 200 -3.85 17.00 -5.13
CA GLY A 200 -2.41 16.77 -5.28
C GLY A 200 -1.51 17.43 -4.22
N LYS A 201 -2.03 17.80 -3.03
CA LYS A 201 -1.23 18.44 -1.96
C LYS A 201 0.00 17.62 -1.55
N THR A 202 -0.22 16.36 -1.18
CA THR A 202 0.86 15.45 -0.76
C THR A 202 1.86 15.23 -1.89
N THR A 203 1.37 15.13 -3.12
CA THR A 203 2.20 15.04 -4.33
C THR A 203 3.10 16.26 -4.49
N PHE A 204 2.54 17.46 -4.36
CA PHE A 204 3.29 18.72 -4.45
C PHE A 204 4.30 18.86 -3.30
N LEU A 205 3.92 18.49 -2.08
CA LEU A 205 4.81 18.45 -0.92
C LEU A 205 5.99 17.51 -1.15
N ASN A 206 5.74 16.32 -1.71
CA ASN A 206 6.77 15.34 -2.01
C ASN A 206 7.74 15.86 -3.09
N ALA A 207 7.22 16.49 -4.15
CA ALA A 207 8.04 17.14 -5.18
C ALA A 207 8.89 18.29 -4.60
N LEU A 208 8.29 19.13 -3.75
CA LEU A 208 8.96 20.27 -3.12
C LEU A 208 10.06 19.83 -2.15
N SER A 209 9.88 18.67 -1.49
CA SER A 209 10.86 18.11 -0.57
C SER A 209 12.22 17.79 -1.22
N GLN A 210 12.26 17.65 -2.55
CA GLN A 210 13.50 17.43 -3.30
C GLN A 210 14.46 18.64 -3.24
N TYR A 211 13.97 19.83 -2.89
CA TYR A 211 14.79 21.02 -2.71
C TYR A 211 15.36 21.17 -1.30
N ILE A 212 15.08 20.24 -0.38
CA ILE A 212 15.63 20.30 0.97
C ILE A 212 17.14 19.98 0.94
N PRO A 213 18.00 20.78 1.60
CA PRO A 213 19.42 20.51 1.70
C PRO A 213 19.73 19.13 2.30
N LYS A 214 20.61 18.37 1.64
CA LYS A 214 20.87 16.95 1.95
C LYS A 214 21.56 16.70 3.30
N ASN A 215 22.12 17.75 3.91
CA ASN A 215 22.83 17.70 5.19
C ASN A 215 21.90 17.89 6.40
N GLU A 216 20.62 18.17 6.18
CA GLU A 216 19.65 18.40 7.24
C GLU A 216 19.06 17.11 7.81
N ARG A 217 18.64 17.20 9.07
CA ARG A 217 17.83 16.22 9.77
C ARG A 217 16.35 16.51 9.58
N ILE A 218 15.65 15.60 8.94
CA ILE A 218 14.22 15.71 8.65
C ILE A 218 13.45 14.71 9.50
N ILE A 219 12.32 15.18 10.03
CA ILE A 219 11.33 14.32 10.68
C ILE A 219 10.01 14.47 9.92
N THR A 220 9.52 13.38 9.34
CA THR A 220 8.17 13.35 8.76
C THR A 220 7.17 12.84 9.80
N ILE A 221 5.97 13.41 9.80
CA ILE A 221 4.86 13.02 10.68
C ILE A 221 3.60 12.92 9.83
N GLU A 222 2.99 11.74 9.79
CA GLU A 222 1.84 11.47 8.94
C GLU A 222 0.82 10.60 9.69
N ASP A 223 -0.48 10.74 9.41
CA ASP A 223 -1.47 9.77 9.90
C ASP A 223 -1.18 8.38 9.33
N ASN A 224 -0.79 8.36 8.06
CA ASN A 224 -0.28 7.20 7.38
C ASN A 224 0.88 7.63 6.49
N ALA A 225 2.02 6.94 6.55
CA ALA A 225 3.18 7.30 5.73
C ALA A 225 2.84 7.28 4.23
N GLU A 226 3.08 8.40 3.57
CA GLU A 226 2.78 8.66 2.15
C GLU A 226 3.96 9.41 1.52
N LEU A 227 4.66 10.24 2.30
CA LEU A 227 5.85 10.98 1.87
C LEU A 227 7.03 10.06 1.57
N GLN A 228 7.69 10.36 0.45
CA GLN A 228 8.86 9.64 -0.06
C GLN A 228 10.02 10.61 -0.23
N ILE A 229 10.62 10.99 0.89
CA ILE A 229 11.77 11.90 0.90
C ILE A 229 13.00 11.15 0.38
N GLN A 230 13.48 11.57 -0.80
CA GLN A 230 14.63 10.95 -1.47
C GLN A 230 15.93 11.69 -1.14
N ASN A 231 17.05 10.97 -1.20
CA ASN A 231 18.40 11.54 -1.13
C ASN A 231 18.79 12.24 0.18
N ILE A 232 18.08 11.95 1.29
CA ILE A 232 18.36 12.50 2.62
C ILE A 232 18.63 11.35 3.58
N LYS A 233 19.85 11.30 4.11
CA LYS A 233 20.30 10.20 4.98
C LYS A 233 19.76 10.32 6.40
N ASN A 234 19.68 11.56 6.91
CA ASN A 234 19.24 11.84 8.28
C ASN A 234 17.72 12.05 8.33
N LEU A 235 16.98 10.99 8.00
CA LEU A 235 15.52 11.01 7.90
C LEU A 235 14.91 10.14 9.00
N VAL A 236 14.00 10.73 9.77
CA VAL A 236 13.13 10.01 10.72
C VAL A 236 11.70 10.07 10.17
N ARG A 237 11.03 8.92 10.12
CA ARG A 237 9.64 8.81 9.68
C ARG A 237 8.79 8.39 10.86
N LEU A 238 7.83 9.23 11.22
CA LEU A 238 6.88 8.99 12.31
C LEU A 238 5.48 8.87 11.71
N GLU A 239 4.72 7.92 12.24
CA GLU A 239 3.36 7.65 11.81
C GLU A 239 2.45 7.58 13.02
N ALA A 240 1.28 8.21 12.92
CA ALA A 240 0.25 8.12 13.94
C ALA A 240 -0.28 6.69 14.05
N ARG A 241 -0.78 6.33 15.22
CA ARG A 241 -1.35 5.01 15.45
C ARG A 241 -2.69 5.17 16.13
N ASN A 242 -3.74 4.64 15.52
CA ASN A 242 -5.05 4.54 16.15
C ASN A 242 -4.96 3.62 17.39
N ALA A 243 -5.89 3.82 18.32
CA ALA A 243 -6.08 2.89 19.42
C ALA A 243 -6.30 1.46 18.90
N ASN A 244 -5.83 0.47 19.65
CA ASN A 244 -6.20 -0.92 19.41
C ASN A 244 -7.69 -1.15 19.72
N VAL A 245 -8.19 -2.38 19.48
CA VAL A 245 -9.59 -2.76 19.73
C VAL A 245 -10.02 -2.52 21.20
N GLU A 246 -9.06 -2.53 22.13
CA GLU A 246 -9.28 -2.25 23.56
C GLU A 246 -9.28 -0.75 23.90
N GLY A 247 -9.14 0.14 22.91
CA GLY A 247 -9.10 1.59 23.10
C GLY A 247 -7.78 2.11 23.67
N THR A 248 -6.71 1.32 23.63
CA THR A 248 -5.40 1.66 24.21
C THR A 248 -4.32 1.82 23.16
N GLY A 249 -3.25 2.55 23.51
CA GLY A 249 -2.07 2.68 22.66
C GLY A 249 -2.23 3.63 21.47
N GLU A 250 -3.20 4.52 21.50
CA GLU A 250 -3.29 5.63 20.54
C GLU A 250 -2.04 6.51 20.62
N VAL A 251 -1.51 6.90 19.45
CA VAL A 251 -0.43 7.87 19.30
C VAL A 251 -0.88 8.86 18.25
N THR A 252 -1.17 10.08 18.67
CA THR A 252 -1.71 11.12 17.78
C THR A 252 -0.59 11.89 17.06
N ILE A 253 -0.90 12.57 15.95
CA ILE A 253 0.05 13.51 15.31
C ILE A 253 0.58 14.52 16.32
N ARG A 254 -0.27 15.01 17.23
CA ARG A 254 0.12 15.91 18.32
C ARG A 254 1.22 15.31 19.20
N ASP A 255 1.12 14.05 19.58
CA ASP A 255 2.13 13.37 20.40
C ASP A 255 3.46 13.26 19.64
N LEU A 256 3.38 12.96 18.34
CA LEU A 256 4.54 12.88 17.47
C LEU A 256 5.21 14.24 17.27
N ILE A 257 4.46 15.33 17.11
CA ILE A 257 5.01 16.69 17.02
C ILE A 257 5.80 17.03 18.29
N LYS A 258 5.21 16.79 19.47
CA LYS A 258 5.88 17.02 20.76
C LYS A 258 7.15 16.20 20.92
N SER A 259 7.13 14.95 20.45
CA SER A 259 8.30 14.07 20.46
C SER A 259 9.38 14.57 19.50
N ALA A 260 8.99 14.93 18.26
CA ALA A 260 9.88 15.41 17.21
C ALA A 260 10.68 16.65 17.63
N LEU A 261 10.08 17.58 18.38
CA LEU A 261 10.80 18.76 18.90
C LEU A 261 11.98 18.41 19.82
N ARG A 262 11.98 17.23 20.44
CA ARG A 262 13.10 16.75 21.29
C ARG A 262 14.15 15.97 20.52
N MET A 263 13.90 15.70 19.24
CA MET A 263 14.79 14.91 18.38
C MET A 263 15.81 15.76 17.60
N ARG A 264 15.93 17.06 17.95
CA ARG A 264 16.80 18.04 17.27
C ARG A 264 16.61 18.04 15.74
N PRO A 265 15.39 18.26 15.24
CA PRO A 265 15.16 18.38 13.80
C PRO A 265 15.75 19.68 13.26
N ASP A 266 16.25 19.65 12.03
CA ASP A 266 16.40 20.86 11.22
C ASP A 266 15.05 21.20 10.57
N ARG A 267 14.27 20.18 10.17
CA ARG A 267 12.90 20.34 9.63
C ARG A 267 11.94 19.28 10.13
N ILE A 268 10.69 19.70 10.34
CA ILE A 268 9.55 18.82 10.56
C ILE A 268 8.59 18.97 9.37
N ILE A 269 8.24 17.87 8.73
CA ILE A 269 7.26 17.83 7.63
C ILE A 269 6.03 17.09 8.14
N VAL A 270 4.89 17.75 8.14
CA VAL A 270 3.61 17.14 8.53
C VAL A 270 2.81 16.88 7.26
N GLY A 271 2.44 15.61 7.01
CA GLY A 271 1.77 15.22 5.76
C GLY A 271 0.39 15.86 5.59
N GLU A 272 -0.39 15.91 6.67
CA GLU A 272 -1.66 16.63 6.72
C GLU A 272 -1.97 17.10 8.13
N VAL A 273 -2.72 18.22 8.20
CA VAL A 273 -3.22 18.80 9.44
C VAL A 273 -4.71 19.02 9.24
N ARG A 274 -5.54 18.32 10.01
CA ARG A 274 -6.99 18.28 9.92
C ARG A 274 -7.69 18.94 11.11
N SER A 275 -7.09 18.94 12.30
CA SER A 275 -7.79 19.34 13.54
C SER A 275 -6.85 19.91 14.61
N ALA A 276 -6.80 19.30 15.80
CA ALA A 276 -6.28 19.91 17.02
C ALA A 276 -4.75 20.08 17.01
N GLU A 277 -4.06 19.35 16.16
CA GLU A 277 -2.63 19.38 15.92
C GLU A 277 -2.14 20.65 15.19
N ALA A 278 -3.05 21.42 14.57
CA ALA A 278 -2.70 22.71 13.95
C ALA A 278 -2.13 23.71 14.96
N ILE A 279 -2.65 23.71 16.18
CA ILE A 279 -2.20 24.62 17.25
C ILE A 279 -0.80 24.21 17.73
N ASP A 280 -0.56 22.91 17.94
CA ASP A 280 0.75 22.40 18.36
C ASP A 280 1.81 22.65 17.27
N MET A 281 1.44 22.55 15.99
CA MET A 281 2.30 22.93 14.87
C MET A 281 2.65 24.42 14.91
N LEU A 282 1.67 25.30 15.13
CA LEU A 282 1.93 26.74 15.26
C LEU A 282 2.83 27.04 16.48
N GLN A 283 2.66 26.32 17.59
CA GLN A 283 3.53 26.46 18.76
C GLN A 283 4.97 26.02 18.47
N ALA A 284 5.15 24.95 17.70
CA ALA A 284 6.48 24.50 17.24
C ALA A 284 7.22 25.59 16.45
N LEU A 285 6.49 26.37 15.64
CA LEU A 285 7.05 27.48 14.85
C LEU A 285 7.44 28.69 15.70
N ILE A 286 6.78 28.90 16.84
CA ILE A 286 6.98 30.09 17.70
C ILE A 286 8.07 29.84 18.75
N CYS A 287 8.27 28.59 19.18
CA CYS A 287 9.27 28.23 20.19
C CYS A 287 10.69 28.01 19.64
N THR A 288 10.90 28.13 18.33
CA THR A 288 12.22 28.19 17.70
C THR A 288 12.62 29.66 17.53
N ILE A 289 13.25 30.25 18.55
CA ILE A 289 13.90 31.57 18.47
C ILE A 289 15.42 31.36 18.42
#